data_AF-A0A5K7ZI99-F1
#
_entry.id   AF-A0A5K7ZI99-F1
#
_cell.length_a   1.000
_cell.length_b   1.000
_cell.length_c   1.000
_cell.angle_alpha   90.00
_cell.angle_beta   90.00
_cell.angle_gamma   90.00
#
_symmetry.space_group_name_H-M   'P 1'
#
loop_
_entity.id
_entity.type
_entity.pdbx_description
1 polymer ?
#
loop_
_entity_poly.entity_id
_entity_poly.type
_entity_poly.pdbx_seq_one_letter_code
_entity_poly.pdbx_strand_id
1 'polypeptide(L)'
;MSRTINKRGLDLVKRFEGFYSEAYLCPAGVWTIGYGHTRGVRQGQTVAENEAESMLQQDLAEAARDVERLISIPLTDNQFAALVSFAFNVGAGNLQASTLRRKLSIGNYEEVPFELSRWVKATDPVSGKKRTLRGLVRRRAAEGELWLTPDEADETEAALAMPQRIDNVDTFEDTSVPNLAMVTGGMKNLGYKIYDGIDRSGRKRNYDLNLFGVRTADTVAGAFDDWLGVFWMNWDTDAWEFHIWQATTDPGIYYLDQPLNVSGTAIMVEGQYPSSYQIGLHKGKYESLVQCKPIKAYRDNDKDEILDMMPDTIQKGFFGLNIHRASADQRSIRVGKWSAGCQVVADPRDFARLMDICRLAEEVWGPTFSYTLLLQEQLRYEA
;
A
#
# COMPACT_ATOMS: atom_id res chain seq x y z
N MET A 1 -35.28 0.09 10.94
CA MET A 1 -34.39 -0.67 11.83
C MET A 1 -33.03 0.00 11.76
N SER A 2 -32.30 0.14 12.87
CA SER A 2 -30.95 0.72 12.86
C SER A 2 -30.00 -0.27 12.18
N ARG A 3 -29.13 0.24 11.31
CA ARG A 3 -28.11 -0.55 10.61
C ARG A 3 -27.16 -1.19 11.62
N THR A 4 -26.97 -2.49 11.53
CA THR A 4 -26.06 -3.23 12.41
C THR A 4 -24.66 -3.21 11.83
N ILE A 5 -23.63 -3.23 12.70
CA ILE A 5 -22.24 -3.38 12.26
C ILE A 5 -22.05 -4.75 11.59
N ASN A 6 -21.29 -4.80 10.49
CA ASN A 6 -20.96 -6.06 9.83
C ASN A 6 -19.88 -6.83 10.60
N LYS A 7 -19.64 -8.09 10.19
CA LYS A 7 -18.67 -8.98 10.87
C LYS A 7 -17.26 -8.41 10.92
N ARG A 8 -16.78 -7.81 9.83
CA ARG A 8 -15.44 -7.20 9.75
C ARG A 8 -15.26 -6.08 10.78
N GLY A 9 -16.29 -5.24 10.95
CA GLY A 9 -16.31 -4.21 11.98
C GLY A 9 -16.32 -4.76 13.40
N LEU A 10 -17.15 -5.78 13.67
CA LEU A 10 -17.21 -6.43 14.97
C LEU A 10 -15.85 -7.03 15.36
N ASP A 11 -15.22 -7.77 14.45
CA ASP A 11 -13.91 -8.39 14.65
C ASP A 11 -12.81 -7.34 14.88
N LEU A 12 -12.87 -6.21 14.18
CA LEU A 12 -11.97 -5.08 14.39
C LEU A 12 -12.08 -4.56 15.83
N VAL A 13 -13.30 -4.30 16.32
CA VAL A 13 -13.51 -3.80 17.68
C VAL A 13 -13.03 -4.82 18.71
N LYS A 14 -13.40 -6.10 18.57
CA LYS A 14 -12.96 -7.19 19.47
C LYS A 14 -11.44 -7.23 19.62
N ARG A 15 -10.71 -7.08 18.50
CA ARG A 15 -9.24 -7.06 18.49
C ARG A 15 -8.64 -5.91 19.30
N PHE A 16 -9.25 -4.72 19.29
CA PHE A 16 -8.70 -3.54 19.98
C PHE A 16 -9.14 -3.42 21.44
N GLU A 17 -10.33 -3.89 21.80
CA GLU A 17 -10.76 -3.92 23.20
C GLU A 17 -10.10 -5.06 23.98
N GLY A 18 -9.92 -6.22 23.34
CA GLY A 18 -9.44 -7.43 24.00
C GLY A 18 -10.51 -8.07 24.89
N PHE A 19 -10.46 -9.40 25.03
CA PHE A 19 -11.42 -10.15 25.85
C PHE A 19 -10.88 -10.39 27.26
N TYR A 20 -11.70 -10.07 28.27
CA TYR A 20 -11.45 -10.39 29.67
C TYR A 20 -12.63 -11.18 30.25
N SER A 21 -12.38 -12.44 30.62
CA SER A 21 -13.42 -13.36 31.13
C SER A 21 -13.87 -13.05 32.55
N GLU A 22 -13.14 -12.22 33.29
CA GLU A 22 -13.44 -11.84 34.68
C GLU A 22 -13.52 -10.32 34.81
N ALA A 23 -14.42 -9.84 35.67
CA ALA A 23 -14.57 -8.41 35.94
C ALA A 23 -13.30 -7.82 36.56
N TYR A 24 -12.79 -6.73 35.98
CA TYR A 24 -11.60 -6.02 36.43
C TYR A 24 -11.86 -4.51 36.58
N LEU A 25 -11.01 -3.81 37.33
CA LEU A 25 -11.04 -2.36 37.42
C LEU A 25 -10.18 -1.76 36.31
N CYS A 26 -10.78 -0.97 35.42
CA CYS A 26 -10.03 -0.21 34.43
C CYS A 26 -9.25 0.94 35.10
N PRO A 27 -8.31 1.62 34.41
CA PRO A 27 -7.56 2.74 34.98
C PRO A 27 -8.42 3.90 35.51
N ALA A 28 -9.69 4.00 35.09
CA ALA A 28 -10.66 4.98 35.59
C ALA A 28 -11.41 4.51 36.86
N GLY A 29 -11.09 3.33 37.41
CA GLY A 29 -11.72 2.78 38.61
C GLY A 29 -13.13 2.21 38.38
N VAL A 30 -13.50 1.89 37.13
CA VAL A 30 -14.81 1.36 36.78
C VAL A 30 -14.72 -0.15 36.52
N TRP A 31 -15.65 -0.91 37.09
CA TRP A 31 -15.76 -2.35 36.84
C TRP A 31 -16.08 -2.61 35.36
N THR A 32 -15.25 -3.44 34.74
CA THR A 32 -15.26 -3.71 33.30
C THR A 32 -15.14 -5.22 33.06
N ILE A 33 -15.86 -5.78 32.09
CA ILE A 33 -15.82 -7.21 31.73
C ILE A 33 -15.97 -7.41 30.21
N GLY A 34 -15.54 -8.55 29.68
CA GLY A 34 -15.66 -8.88 28.26
C GLY A 34 -14.84 -7.94 27.39
N TYR A 35 -15.47 -7.37 26.36
CA TYR A 35 -14.87 -6.41 25.43
C TYR A 35 -15.10 -4.95 25.87
N GLY A 36 -14.76 -4.62 27.11
CA GLY A 36 -14.87 -3.25 27.63
C GLY A 36 -16.26 -2.86 28.16
N HIS A 37 -17.15 -3.83 28.41
CA HIS A 37 -18.49 -3.57 28.93
C HIS A 37 -18.44 -3.13 30.40
N THR A 38 -19.16 -2.07 30.77
CA THR A 38 -19.16 -1.52 32.15
C THR A 38 -20.55 -1.48 32.81
N ARG A 39 -21.63 -1.60 32.02
CA ARG A 39 -22.99 -1.38 32.50
C ARG A 39 -23.44 -2.51 33.43
N GLY A 40 -23.65 -2.17 34.70
CA GLY A 40 -24.11 -3.15 35.69
C GLY A 40 -23.05 -4.18 36.11
N VAL A 41 -21.79 -3.98 35.71
CA VAL A 41 -20.69 -4.89 36.06
C VAL A 41 -20.32 -4.71 37.53
N ARG A 42 -20.10 -5.84 38.22
CA ARG A 42 -19.75 -5.91 39.63
C ARG A 42 -18.58 -6.85 39.85
N GLN A 43 -17.89 -6.68 40.97
CA GLN A 43 -16.79 -7.55 41.37
C GLN A 43 -17.22 -9.02 41.40
N GLY A 44 -16.35 -9.90 40.90
CA GLY A 44 -16.54 -11.35 40.95
C GLY A 44 -17.43 -11.93 39.83
N GLN A 45 -17.92 -11.11 38.91
CA GLN A 45 -18.59 -11.60 37.71
C GLN A 45 -17.60 -12.22 36.73
N THR A 46 -18.06 -13.28 36.06
CA THR A 46 -17.38 -13.92 34.92
C THR A 46 -18.32 -13.95 33.72
N VAL A 47 -17.76 -14.04 32.52
CA VAL A 47 -18.54 -14.07 31.27
C VAL A 47 -17.88 -15.00 30.25
N ALA A 48 -18.70 -15.75 29.51
CA ALA A 48 -18.22 -16.52 28.37
C ALA A 48 -18.01 -15.61 27.15
N GLU A 49 -17.13 -15.99 26.22
CA GLU A 49 -16.78 -15.12 25.09
C GLU A 49 -17.99 -14.81 24.18
N ASN A 50 -18.89 -15.76 23.98
CA ASN A 50 -20.12 -15.59 23.22
C ASN A 50 -21.11 -14.61 23.89
N GLU A 51 -21.20 -14.64 25.22
CA GLU A 51 -21.98 -13.70 26.00
C GLU A 51 -21.36 -12.29 25.94
N ALA A 52 -20.02 -12.20 26.03
CA ALA A 52 -19.30 -10.94 25.90
C ALA A 52 -19.43 -10.34 24.49
N GLU A 53 -19.46 -11.16 23.44
CA GLU A 53 -19.75 -10.71 22.07
C GLU A 53 -21.18 -10.17 21.96
N SER A 54 -22.15 -10.82 22.61
CA SER A 54 -23.54 -10.35 22.63
C SER A 54 -23.67 -9.00 23.36
N MET A 55 -22.93 -8.81 24.47
CA MET A 55 -22.83 -7.52 25.15
C MET A 55 -22.20 -6.45 24.25
N LEU A 56 -21.11 -6.79 23.56
CA LEU A 56 -20.43 -5.87 22.65
C LEU A 56 -21.34 -5.42 21.49
N GLN A 57 -22.12 -6.33 20.90
CA GLN A 57 -23.08 -5.98 19.85
C GLN A 57 -24.14 -5.00 20.35
N GLN A 58 -24.61 -5.15 21.58
CA GLN A 58 -25.56 -4.22 22.19
C GLN A 58 -24.93 -2.84 22.42
N ASP A 59 -23.70 -2.79 22.91
CA ASP A 59 -22.98 -1.54 23.11
C ASP A 59 -22.67 -0.83 21.77
N LEU A 60 -22.30 -1.59 20.74
CA LEU A 60 -22.08 -1.06 19.39
C LEU A 60 -23.38 -0.57 18.73
N ALA A 61 -24.53 -1.10 19.11
CA ALA A 61 -25.83 -0.61 18.62
C ALA A 61 -26.15 0.82 19.12
N GLU A 62 -25.58 1.26 20.24
CA GLU A 62 -25.63 2.67 20.67
C GLU A 62 -24.78 3.55 19.74
N ALA A 63 -23.52 3.16 19.50
CA ALA A 63 -22.62 3.88 18.59
C ALA A 63 -23.14 3.91 17.14
N ALA A 64 -23.75 2.83 16.67
CA ALA A 64 -24.39 2.73 15.36
C ALA A 64 -25.50 3.78 15.19
N ARG A 65 -26.41 3.89 16.17
CA ARG A 65 -27.47 4.91 16.16
C ARG A 65 -26.91 6.33 16.15
N ASP A 66 -25.81 6.58 16.85
CA ASP A 66 -25.15 7.88 16.83
C ASP A 66 -24.53 8.20 15.46
N VAL A 67 -23.90 7.22 14.80
CA VAL A 67 -23.36 7.40 13.44
C VAL A 67 -24.48 7.70 12.45
N GLU A 68 -25.57 6.94 12.46
CA GLU A 68 -26.73 7.18 11.59
C GLU A 68 -27.34 8.57 11.79
N ARG A 69 -27.42 9.02 13.04
CA ARG A 69 -27.93 10.36 13.36
C ARG A 69 -27.01 11.48 12.87
N LEU A 70 -25.69 11.27 12.92
CA LEU A 70 -24.69 12.31 12.63
C LEU A 70 -24.27 12.37 11.15
N ILE A 71 -24.41 11.25 10.42
CA ILE A 71 -23.99 11.08 9.03
C ILE A 71 -25.20 10.72 8.18
N SER A 72 -25.68 11.69 7.40
CA SER A 72 -26.90 11.54 6.58
C SER A 72 -26.63 11.15 5.12
N ILE A 73 -25.36 11.00 4.74
CA ILE A 73 -24.95 10.62 3.38
C ILE A 73 -24.82 9.09 3.26
N PRO A 74 -24.92 8.51 2.05
CA PRO A 74 -24.78 7.07 1.85
C PRO A 74 -23.41 6.56 2.29
N LEU A 75 -23.36 5.39 2.94
CA LEU A 75 -22.12 4.71 3.33
C LEU A 75 -22.22 3.24 2.96
N THR A 76 -21.10 2.64 2.54
CA THR A 76 -20.94 1.18 2.47
C THR A 76 -20.98 0.56 3.89
N ASP A 77 -21.21 -0.74 4.02
CA ASP A 77 -21.27 -1.44 5.30
C ASP A 77 -19.93 -1.36 6.03
N ASN A 78 -18.82 -1.48 5.30
CA ASN A 78 -17.48 -1.32 5.86
C ASN A 78 -17.20 0.13 6.29
N GLN A 79 -17.62 1.13 5.51
CA GLN A 79 -17.50 2.54 5.89
C GLN A 79 -18.32 2.86 7.15
N PHE A 80 -19.54 2.36 7.21
CA PHE A 80 -20.39 2.48 8.38
C PHE A 80 -19.73 1.82 9.60
N ALA A 81 -19.26 0.59 9.46
CA ALA A 81 -18.59 -0.16 10.51
C ALA A 81 -17.33 0.54 11.04
N ALA A 82 -16.52 1.14 10.17
CA ALA A 82 -15.35 1.93 10.56
C ALA A 82 -15.74 3.14 11.42
N LEU A 83 -16.80 3.87 11.05
CA LEU A 83 -17.29 5.00 11.84
C LEU A 83 -17.92 4.57 13.16
N VAL A 84 -18.57 3.40 13.21
CA VAL A 84 -19.10 2.84 14.46
C VAL A 84 -17.96 2.49 15.41
N SER A 85 -16.90 1.82 14.94
CA SER A 85 -15.70 1.58 15.77
C SER A 85 -15.05 2.88 16.23
N PHE A 86 -14.97 3.87 15.35
CA PHE A 86 -14.43 5.19 15.70
C PHE A 86 -15.26 5.86 16.79
N ALA A 87 -16.58 5.95 16.61
CA ALA A 87 -17.52 6.55 17.56
C ALA A 87 -17.55 5.81 18.90
N PHE A 88 -17.45 4.48 18.89
CA PHE A 88 -17.32 3.68 20.09
C PHE A 88 -16.05 4.03 20.88
N ASN A 89 -14.94 4.26 20.17
CA ASN A 89 -13.67 4.59 20.81
C ASN A 89 -13.57 6.03 21.34
N VAL A 90 -14.04 7.02 20.57
CA VAL A 90 -13.86 8.45 20.93
C VAL A 90 -15.13 9.09 21.49
N GLY A 91 -16.27 8.44 21.39
CA GLY A 91 -17.58 8.97 21.75
C GLY A 91 -18.23 9.79 20.64
N ALA A 92 -19.57 9.74 20.59
CA ALA A 92 -20.37 10.42 19.56
C ALA A 92 -20.20 11.95 19.54
N GLY A 93 -19.99 12.58 20.70
CA GLY A 93 -19.74 14.02 20.77
C GLY A 93 -18.46 14.44 20.04
N ASN A 94 -17.40 13.62 20.12
CA ASN A 94 -16.16 13.87 19.39
C ASN A 94 -16.32 13.64 17.89
N LEU A 95 -17.08 12.61 17.47
CA LEU A 95 -17.43 12.43 16.06
C LEU A 95 -18.23 13.64 15.53
N GLN A 96 -19.24 14.10 16.27
CA GLN A 96 -20.08 15.24 15.88
C GLN A 96 -19.26 16.51 15.64
N ALA A 97 -18.30 16.82 16.51
CA ALA A 97 -17.46 18.01 16.41
C ALA A 97 -16.25 17.85 15.46
N SER A 98 -16.05 16.65 14.88
CA SER A 98 -14.83 16.32 14.13
C SER A 98 -14.75 17.01 12.77
N THR A 99 -13.52 17.32 12.34
CA THR A 99 -13.25 17.71 10.94
C THR A 99 -13.57 16.57 9.97
N LEU A 100 -13.38 15.31 10.41
CA LEU A 100 -13.83 14.10 9.72
C LEU A 100 -15.29 14.20 9.30
N ARG A 101 -16.21 14.40 10.26
CA ARG A 101 -17.65 14.47 9.99
C ARG A 101 -18.00 15.62 9.05
N ARG A 102 -17.37 16.80 9.24
CA ARG A 102 -17.59 17.97 8.38
C ARG A 102 -17.15 17.71 6.93
N LYS A 103 -15.95 17.14 6.72
CA LYS A 103 -15.45 16.76 5.39
C LYS A 103 -16.31 15.67 4.75
N LEU A 104 -16.68 14.66 5.52
CA LEU A 104 -17.54 13.59 5.04
C LEU A 104 -18.90 14.15 4.59
N SER A 105 -19.52 15.05 5.37
CA SER A 105 -20.83 15.63 5.05
C SER A 105 -20.91 16.42 3.74
N ILE A 106 -19.79 16.81 3.14
CA ILE A 106 -19.72 17.46 1.83
C ILE A 106 -19.27 16.52 0.71
N GLY A 107 -19.19 15.20 0.98
CA GLY A 107 -18.86 14.17 0.00
C GLY A 107 -17.38 13.79 -0.08
N ASN A 108 -16.53 14.24 0.85
CA ASN A 108 -15.09 13.90 0.81
C ASN A 108 -14.83 12.55 1.50
N TYR A 109 -15.29 11.45 0.91
CA TYR A 109 -15.11 10.09 1.44
C TYR A 109 -13.63 9.70 1.55
N GLU A 110 -12.82 10.12 0.57
CA GLU A 110 -11.39 9.82 0.46
C GLU A 110 -10.54 10.41 1.60
N GLU A 111 -11.02 11.49 2.23
CA GLU A 111 -10.31 12.18 3.32
C GLU A 111 -10.50 11.50 4.68
N VAL A 112 -11.46 10.59 4.80
CA VAL A 112 -11.83 9.98 6.09
C VAL A 112 -10.68 9.20 6.73
N PRO A 113 -9.92 8.34 6.02
CA PRO A 113 -8.75 7.67 6.61
C PRO A 113 -7.68 8.63 7.12
N PHE A 114 -7.44 9.73 6.40
CA PHE A 114 -6.52 10.77 6.86
C PHE A 114 -7.05 11.45 8.12
N GLU A 115 -8.33 11.83 8.16
CA GLU A 115 -8.92 12.46 9.34
C GLU A 115 -8.97 11.51 10.54
N LEU A 116 -9.21 10.19 10.34
CA LEU A 116 -9.09 9.17 11.38
C LEU A 116 -7.69 9.16 11.99
N SER A 117 -6.64 9.22 11.16
CA SER A 117 -5.22 9.17 11.59
C SER A 117 -4.81 10.31 12.54
N ARG A 118 -5.59 11.40 12.61
CA ARG A 118 -5.35 12.53 13.50
C ARG A 118 -5.79 12.26 14.94
N TRP A 119 -6.69 11.29 15.15
CA TRP A 119 -7.27 10.92 16.45
C TRP A 119 -6.42 9.88 17.19
N VAL A 120 -5.13 10.19 17.35
CA VAL A 120 -4.13 9.27 17.93
C VAL A 120 -3.55 9.75 19.25
N LYS A 121 -4.08 10.84 19.81
CA LYS A 121 -3.56 11.49 21.02
C LYS A 121 -4.53 11.34 22.19
N ALA A 122 -4.00 11.03 23.36
CA ALA A 122 -4.71 11.09 24.63
C ALA A 122 -4.03 12.06 25.59
N THR A 123 -4.79 12.63 26.52
CA THR A 123 -4.23 13.49 27.58
C THR A 123 -3.56 12.61 28.63
N ASP A 124 -2.28 12.87 28.88
CA ASP A 124 -1.53 12.22 29.94
C ASP A 124 -2.07 12.70 31.31
N PRO A 125 -2.53 11.79 32.18
CA PRO A 125 -3.21 12.16 33.43
C PRO A 125 -2.25 12.79 34.46
N VAL A 126 -0.94 12.60 34.31
CA VAL A 126 0.08 13.15 35.22
C VAL A 126 0.53 14.53 34.76
N SER A 127 0.81 14.68 33.46
CA SER A 127 1.39 15.90 32.89
C SER A 127 0.37 16.84 32.25
N GLY A 128 -0.87 16.41 32.04
CA GLY A 128 -1.93 17.18 31.36
C GLY A 128 -1.68 17.42 29.87
N LYS A 129 -0.58 16.90 29.30
CA LYS A 129 -0.21 17.10 27.89
C LYS A 129 -0.77 16.00 27.00
N LYS A 130 -1.16 16.35 25.77
CA LYS A 130 -1.56 15.37 24.76
C LYS A 130 -0.34 14.58 24.27
N ARG A 131 -0.39 13.25 24.36
CA ARG A 131 0.63 12.34 23.83
C ARG A 131 0.03 11.40 22.81
N THR A 132 0.79 11.11 21.76
CA THR A 132 0.42 10.11 20.76
C THR A 132 0.52 8.72 21.37
N LEU A 133 -0.54 7.91 21.27
CA LEU A 133 -0.59 6.54 21.74
C LEU A 133 -0.46 5.57 20.56
N ARG A 134 0.55 4.68 20.62
CA ARG A 134 0.78 3.65 19.58
C ARG A 134 -0.43 2.73 19.37
N GLY A 135 -1.23 2.49 20.40
CA GLY A 135 -2.48 1.73 20.29
C GLY A 135 -3.51 2.44 19.40
N LEU A 136 -3.72 3.74 19.62
CA LEU A 136 -4.64 4.55 18.81
C LEU A 136 -4.14 4.69 17.37
N VAL A 137 -2.82 4.84 17.15
CA VAL A 137 -2.25 4.86 15.78
C VAL A 137 -2.65 3.59 15.01
N ARG A 138 -2.49 2.41 15.62
CA ARG A 138 -2.88 1.13 15.01
C ARG A 138 -4.39 1.01 14.82
N ARG A 139 -5.19 1.47 15.78
CA ARG A 139 -6.66 1.44 15.69
C ARG A 139 -7.19 2.31 14.55
N ARG A 140 -6.71 3.55 14.45
CA ARG A 140 -7.11 4.49 13.39
C ARG A 140 -6.67 4.00 12.00
N ALA A 141 -5.50 3.36 11.91
CA ALA A 141 -5.07 2.72 10.67
C ALA A 141 -6.02 1.59 10.26
N ALA A 142 -6.34 0.66 11.16
CA ALA A 142 -7.26 -0.44 10.88
C ALA A 142 -8.69 0.02 10.54
N GLU A 143 -9.18 1.08 11.17
CA GLU A 143 -10.48 1.68 10.81
C GLU A 143 -10.44 2.35 9.44
N GLY A 144 -9.32 3.01 9.09
CA GLY A 144 -9.11 3.55 7.75
C GLY A 144 -9.00 2.46 6.68
N GLU A 145 -8.36 1.33 7.00
CA GLU A 145 -8.32 0.14 6.14
C GLU A 145 -9.72 -0.43 5.92
N LEU A 146 -10.49 -0.60 7.01
CA LEU A 146 -11.87 -1.07 6.91
C LEU A 146 -12.70 -0.12 6.05
N TRP A 147 -12.58 1.20 6.26
CA TRP A 147 -13.27 2.22 5.45
C TRP A 147 -12.99 2.11 3.95
N LEU A 148 -11.75 1.80 3.57
CA LEU A 148 -11.32 1.68 2.18
C LEU A 148 -11.63 0.32 1.56
N THR A 149 -12.07 -0.65 2.37
CA THR A 149 -12.38 -1.99 1.91
C THR A 149 -13.77 -2.01 1.27
N PRO A 150 -13.93 -2.40 0.00
CA PRO A 150 -15.25 -2.57 -0.60
C PRO A 150 -16.09 -3.59 0.18
N ASP A 151 -17.40 -3.37 0.24
CA ASP A 151 -18.31 -4.43 0.70
C ASP A 151 -18.18 -5.63 -0.24
N GLU A 152 -18.27 -6.84 0.29
CA GLU A 152 -18.31 -8.01 -0.60
C GLU A 152 -19.55 -7.87 -1.49
N ALA A 153 -19.34 -7.90 -2.81
CA ALA A 153 -20.45 -7.92 -3.75
C ALA A 153 -21.29 -9.16 -3.43
N ASP A 154 -22.58 -8.95 -3.20
CA ASP A 154 -23.57 -10.02 -3.08
C ASP A 154 -23.35 -10.97 -4.27
N GLU A 155 -23.07 -12.25 -3.99
CA GLU A 155 -22.57 -13.25 -4.96
C GLU A 155 -23.51 -13.50 -6.16
N THR A 156 -24.62 -12.78 -6.26
CA THR A 156 -25.62 -12.92 -7.32
C THR A 156 -25.35 -12.07 -8.57
N GLU A 157 -24.60 -10.96 -8.51
CA GLU A 157 -24.26 -10.19 -9.72
C GLU A 157 -22.99 -10.67 -10.44
N ALA A 158 -22.00 -11.20 -9.69
CA ALA A 158 -20.74 -11.67 -10.26
C ALA A 158 -20.86 -12.98 -11.07
N ALA A 159 -21.89 -13.80 -10.79
CA ALA A 159 -22.12 -15.07 -11.49
C ALA A 159 -22.70 -14.91 -12.91
N LEU A 160 -23.25 -13.74 -13.26
CA LEU A 160 -23.79 -13.46 -14.60
C LEU A 160 -22.76 -12.86 -15.58
N ALA A 161 -21.54 -12.56 -15.10
CA ALA A 161 -20.51 -11.86 -15.87
C ALA A 161 -19.26 -12.70 -16.21
N MET A 162 -19.31 -14.03 -16.04
CA MET A 162 -18.22 -14.91 -16.49
C MET A 162 -18.55 -15.50 -17.88
N PRO A 163 -17.85 -15.11 -18.96
CA PRO A 163 -18.01 -15.79 -20.24
C PRO A 163 -17.40 -17.20 -20.16
N GLN A 164 -18.17 -18.18 -20.63
CA GLN A 164 -17.68 -19.53 -20.84
C GLN A 164 -16.62 -19.57 -21.95
N ARG A 165 -15.71 -20.54 -21.80
CA ARG A 165 -14.66 -20.93 -22.73
C ARG A 165 -15.15 -20.97 -24.19
N ILE A 166 -14.50 -20.23 -25.09
CA ILE A 166 -14.65 -20.38 -26.55
C ILE A 166 -13.26 -20.47 -27.17
N ASP A 167 -13.07 -21.55 -27.92
CA ASP A 167 -11.94 -21.78 -28.81
C ASP A 167 -12.04 -20.86 -30.03
N ASN A 168 -10.89 -20.41 -30.52
CA ASN A 168 -10.61 -19.46 -31.61
C ASN A 168 -10.49 -18.00 -31.17
N VAL A 169 -9.22 -17.62 -31.01
CA VAL A 169 -8.74 -16.29 -30.64
C VAL A 169 -8.35 -15.53 -31.91
N ASP A 170 -9.11 -14.50 -32.23
CA ASP A 170 -8.58 -13.25 -32.79
C ASP A 170 -8.75 -12.19 -31.69
N THR A 171 -7.71 -12.01 -30.89
CA THR A 171 -7.69 -11.13 -29.70
C THR A 171 -7.48 -9.67 -30.07
N PHE A 172 -8.40 -8.81 -29.67
CA PHE A 172 -8.04 -7.46 -29.22
C PHE A 172 -7.61 -7.57 -27.75
N GLU A 173 -6.29 -7.50 -27.49
CA GLU A 173 -5.70 -7.54 -26.15
C GLU A 173 -6.03 -6.26 -25.36
N ASP A 174 -6.35 -6.42 -24.07
CA ASP A 174 -6.36 -5.33 -23.09
C ASP A 174 -4.92 -4.82 -22.91
N THR A 175 -4.62 -3.63 -23.43
CA THR A 175 -3.27 -3.06 -23.56
C THR A 175 -2.78 -2.31 -22.32
N SER A 176 -3.49 -2.39 -21.20
CA SER A 176 -3.20 -1.58 -20.00
C SER A 176 -2.04 -2.09 -19.14
N VAL A 177 -1.77 -3.40 -19.12
CA VAL A 177 -0.66 -4.01 -18.37
C VAL A 177 0.46 -4.42 -19.34
N PRO A 178 1.71 -3.96 -19.15
CA PRO A 178 2.82 -4.35 -20.01
C PRO A 178 3.05 -5.87 -20.02
N ASN A 179 3.05 -6.48 -21.21
CA ASN A 179 3.44 -7.87 -21.40
C ASN A 179 4.92 -8.00 -21.82
N LEU A 180 5.44 -9.22 -21.84
CA LEU A 180 6.84 -9.50 -22.20
C LEU A 180 7.20 -8.99 -23.61
N ALA A 181 6.30 -9.12 -24.59
CA ALA A 181 6.57 -8.70 -25.97
C ALA A 181 6.72 -7.17 -26.06
N MET A 182 5.84 -6.43 -25.37
CA MET A 182 5.91 -4.97 -25.26
C MET A 182 7.23 -4.50 -24.62
N VAL A 183 7.60 -5.09 -23.48
CA VAL A 183 8.82 -4.72 -22.73
C VAL A 183 10.08 -5.05 -23.53
N THR A 184 10.18 -6.27 -24.06
CA THR A 184 11.36 -6.69 -24.84
C THR A 184 11.44 -5.95 -26.18
N GLY A 185 10.31 -5.63 -26.82
CA GLY A 185 10.25 -4.78 -28.00
C GLY A 185 10.78 -3.37 -27.72
N GLY A 186 10.28 -2.71 -26.67
CA GLY A 186 10.74 -1.39 -26.25
C GLY A 186 12.24 -1.37 -25.91
N MET A 187 12.73 -2.37 -25.17
CA MET A 187 14.16 -2.52 -24.87
C MET A 187 15.01 -2.67 -26.14
N LYS A 188 14.58 -3.49 -27.10
CA LYS A 188 15.29 -3.68 -28.38
C LYS A 188 15.34 -2.40 -29.20
N ASN A 189 14.21 -1.69 -29.32
CA ASN A 189 14.10 -0.45 -30.08
C ASN A 189 15.01 0.65 -29.53
N LEU A 190 15.18 0.69 -28.20
CA LEU A 190 16.08 1.61 -27.51
C LEU A 190 17.55 1.15 -27.50
N GLY A 191 17.85 -0.03 -28.07
CA GLY A 191 19.19 -0.60 -28.07
C GLY A 191 19.67 -1.07 -26.69
N TYR A 192 18.75 -1.31 -25.75
CA TYR A 192 19.08 -1.83 -24.43
C TYR A 192 19.42 -3.31 -24.51
N LYS A 193 20.39 -3.72 -23.71
CA LYS A 193 20.78 -5.12 -23.63
C LYS A 193 19.66 -5.93 -22.97
N ILE A 194 19.26 -7.02 -23.61
CA ILE A 194 18.48 -8.09 -22.98
C ILE A 194 19.45 -9.19 -22.55
N TYR A 195 19.39 -9.55 -21.28
CA TYR A 195 20.16 -10.64 -20.69
C TYR A 195 19.43 -11.96 -20.95
N ASP A 196 20.09 -12.90 -21.62
CA ASP A 196 19.50 -14.13 -22.17
C ASP A 196 19.95 -15.40 -21.44
N GLY A 197 20.75 -15.26 -20.37
CA GLY A 197 21.26 -16.40 -19.61
C GLY A 197 22.44 -17.10 -20.25
N ILE A 198 23.09 -16.53 -21.26
CA ILE A 198 24.33 -17.05 -21.82
C ILE A 198 25.52 -16.35 -21.15
N ASP A 199 26.28 -17.09 -20.36
CA ASP A 199 27.45 -16.54 -19.68
C ASP A 199 28.61 -16.26 -20.65
N ARG A 200 29.68 -15.63 -20.13
CA ARG A 200 30.85 -15.25 -20.95
C ARG A 200 31.58 -16.44 -21.58
N SER A 201 31.35 -17.66 -21.08
CA SER A 201 31.90 -18.91 -21.63
C SER A 201 30.97 -19.60 -22.63
N GLY A 202 29.80 -19.01 -22.90
CA GLY A 202 28.78 -19.56 -23.78
C GLY A 202 27.86 -20.58 -23.10
N ARG A 203 27.90 -20.72 -21.77
CA ARG A 203 27.03 -21.66 -21.05
C ARG A 203 25.69 -21.03 -20.73
N LYS A 204 24.63 -21.80 -20.94
CA LYS A 204 23.27 -21.47 -20.53
C LYS A 204 23.12 -21.61 -19.02
N ARG A 205 22.61 -20.58 -18.36
CA ARG A 205 22.33 -20.56 -16.91
C ARG A 205 21.05 -19.76 -16.67
N ASN A 206 20.21 -20.21 -15.76
CA ASN A 206 18.96 -19.53 -15.40
C ASN A 206 19.22 -18.27 -14.58
N TYR A 207 18.17 -17.46 -14.38
CA TYR A 207 18.17 -16.29 -13.50
C TYR A 207 19.12 -15.15 -13.92
N ASP A 208 19.41 -15.00 -15.22
CA ASP A 208 20.06 -13.80 -15.75
C ASP A 208 19.02 -12.69 -15.90
N LEU A 209 18.81 -11.96 -14.79
CA LEU A 209 17.63 -11.12 -14.63
C LEU A 209 17.68 -9.85 -15.47
N ASN A 210 16.57 -9.57 -16.14
CA ASN A 210 16.23 -8.26 -16.66
C ASN A 210 15.25 -7.61 -15.67
N LEU A 211 15.75 -6.87 -14.68
CA LEU A 211 14.89 -6.05 -13.83
C LEU A 211 14.47 -4.80 -14.59
N PHE A 212 13.18 -4.46 -14.52
CA PHE A 212 12.65 -3.30 -15.21
C PHE A 212 11.57 -2.57 -14.43
N GLY A 213 11.36 -1.31 -14.77
CA GLY A 213 10.18 -0.53 -14.44
C GLY A 213 9.55 0.05 -15.71
N VAL A 214 8.25 0.31 -15.66
CA VAL A 214 7.51 1.05 -16.70
C VAL A 214 6.83 2.22 -16.00
N ARG A 215 7.28 3.43 -16.31
CA ARG A 215 6.62 4.67 -15.89
C ARG A 215 5.46 4.98 -16.83
N THR A 216 4.28 5.24 -16.30
CA THR A 216 3.12 5.69 -17.08
C THR A 216 3.33 7.09 -17.63
N ALA A 217 2.42 7.55 -18.48
CA ALA A 217 2.41 8.95 -18.92
C ALA A 217 1.73 9.88 -17.90
N ASP A 218 1.14 9.36 -16.82
CA ASP A 218 0.54 10.19 -15.79
C ASP A 218 1.64 10.84 -14.96
N THR A 219 1.59 12.17 -14.85
CA THR A 219 2.57 12.95 -14.10
C THR A 219 2.01 13.42 -12.77
N VAL A 220 0.79 13.03 -12.41
CA VAL A 220 0.19 13.33 -11.11
C VAL A 220 0.71 12.33 -10.09
N ALA A 221 1.56 12.81 -9.17
CA ALA A 221 2.18 11.97 -8.18
C ALA A 221 1.16 11.35 -7.20
N GLY A 222 1.51 10.19 -6.62
CA GLY A 222 0.81 9.65 -5.45
C GLY A 222 0.03 8.36 -5.68
N ALA A 223 -0.07 7.88 -6.92
CA ALA A 223 -0.66 6.58 -7.26
C ALA A 223 0.41 5.49 -7.47
N PHE A 224 0.01 4.24 -7.27
CA PHE A 224 0.77 3.07 -7.73
C PHE A 224 0.25 2.67 -9.11
N ASP A 225 0.44 3.52 -10.11
CA ASP A 225 -0.06 3.33 -11.47
C ASP A 225 1.02 2.81 -12.43
N ASP A 226 2.28 2.82 -12.00
CA ASP A 226 3.40 2.24 -12.71
C ASP A 226 3.56 0.72 -12.49
N TRP A 227 4.55 0.16 -13.18
CA TRP A 227 4.89 -1.25 -13.11
C TRP A 227 6.35 -1.47 -12.75
N LEU A 228 6.61 -2.50 -11.96
CA LEU A 228 7.94 -3.07 -11.74
C LEU A 228 7.89 -4.56 -12.12
N GLY A 229 8.90 -5.04 -12.82
CA GLY A 229 8.93 -6.45 -13.20
C GLY A 229 10.34 -7.01 -13.34
N VAL A 230 10.36 -8.31 -13.59
CA VAL A 230 11.56 -9.09 -13.86
C VAL A 230 11.25 -10.16 -14.89
N PHE A 231 12.19 -10.39 -15.80
CA PHE A 231 12.12 -11.53 -16.71
C PHE A 231 13.50 -12.14 -16.95
N TRP A 232 13.54 -13.43 -17.25
CA TRP A 232 14.77 -14.17 -17.59
C TRP A 232 14.44 -15.38 -18.47
N MET A 233 15.42 -15.85 -19.24
CA MET A 233 15.29 -17.10 -19.98
C MET A 233 15.45 -18.28 -19.02
N ASN A 234 14.41 -19.10 -18.88
CA ASN A 234 14.46 -20.36 -18.16
C ASN A 234 14.84 -21.47 -19.14
N TRP A 235 16.10 -21.87 -19.09
CA TRP A 235 16.68 -22.90 -19.95
C TRP A 235 16.26 -24.32 -19.58
N ASP A 236 15.59 -24.53 -18.44
CA ASP A 236 14.98 -25.82 -18.12
C ASP A 236 13.67 -26.03 -18.90
N THR A 237 12.98 -24.94 -19.24
CA THR A 237 11.71 -24.94 -20.00
C THR A 237 11.84 -24.37 -21.41
N ASP A 238 13.00 -23.82 -21.76
CA ASP A 238 13.26 -23.07 -23.01
C ASP A 238 12.25 -21.93 -23.25
N ALA A 239 11.84 -21.27 -22.16
CA ALA A 239 10.84 -20.21 -22.17
C ALA A 239 11.26 -19.02 -21.30
N TRP A 240 10.77 -17.83 -21.66
CA TRP A 240 10.94 -16.64 -20.84
C TRP A 240 9.98 -16.68 -19.64
N GLU A 241 10.53 -16.58 -18.44
CA GLU A 241 9.77 -16.31 -17.22
C GLU A 241 9.55 -14.81 -17.13
N PHE A 242 8.33 -14.39 -16.78
CA PHE A 242 7.94 -12.98 -16.72
C PHE A 242 7.06 -12.73 -15.52
N HIS A 243 7.48 -11.80 -14.66
CA HIS A 243 6.69 -11.32 -13.54
C HIS A 243 6.61 -9.80 -13.59
N ILE A 244 5.43 -9.27 -13.31
CA ILE A 244 5.16 -7.84 -13.26
C ILE A 244 4.21 -7.55 -12.10
N TRP A 245 4.46 -6.44 -11.40
CA TRP A 245 3.73 -6.04 -10.20
C TRP A 245 3.42 -4.56 -10.25
N GLN A 246 2.30 -4.18 -9.64
CA GLN A 246 1.92 -2.79 -9.49
C GLN A 246 2.94 -2.08 -8.59
N ALA A 247 3.45 -0.95 -9.06
CA ALA A 247 4.51 -0.20 -8.43
C ALA A 247 4.33 1.31 -8.64
N THR A 248 5.24 2.09 -8.10
CA THR A 248 5.47 3.48 -8.48
C THR A 248 6.95 3.64 -8.78
N THR A 249 7.26 4.39 -9.82
CA THR A 249 8.59 4.85 -10.22
C THR A 249 8.81 6.31 -9.84
N ASP A 250 7.78 6.91 -9.23
CA ASP A 250 7.65 8.32 -8.94
C ASP A 250 7.78 8.61 -7.44
N PRO A 251 8.20 9.82 -7.08
CA PRO A 251 8.11 10.27 -5.71
C PRO A 251 6.65 10.44 -5.28
N GLY A 252 6.39 10.23 -3.99
CA GLY A 252 5.09 10.58 -3.42
C GLY A 252 4.97 12.09 -3.21
N ILE A 253 3.74 12.61 -3.28
CA ILE A 253 3.38 14.02 -3.06
C ILE A 253 4.09 14.63 -1.83
N TYR A 254 4.20 13.87 -0.74
CA TYR A 254 4.88 14.34 0.47
C TYR A 254 6.31 14.82 0.21
N TYR A 255 7.06 14.14 -0.66
CA TYR A 255 8.44 14.49 -0.96
C TYR A 255 8.57 15.55 -2.02
N LEU A 256 7.58 15.71 -2.92
CA LEU A 256 7.53 16.88 -3.80
C LEU A 256 7.33 18.17 -2.97
N ASP A 257 6.40 18.15 -2.01
CA ASP A 257 6.17 19.27 -1.07
C ASP A 257 7.37 19.48 -0.10
N GLN A 258 7.97 18.39 0.40
CA GLN A 258 9.06 18.40 1.38
C GLN A 258 10.29 17.64 0.89
N PRO A 259 11.05 18.20 -0.07
CA PRO A 259 12.20 17.54 -0.64
C PRO A 259 13.29 17.35 0.41
N LEU A 260 13.94 16.19 0.38
CA LEU A 260 15.06 15.86 1.28
C LEU A 260 16.36 16.58 0.89
N ASN A 261 16.41 17.15 -0.31
CA ASN A 261 17.57 17.85 -0.86
C ASN A 261 17.17 19.26 -1.30
N VAL A 262 18.07 20.24 -1.12
CA VAL A 262 17.86 21.63 -1.55
C VAL A 262 17.70 21.79 -3.06
N SER A 263 18.20 20.83 -3.83
CA SER A 263 18.05 20.78 -5.29
C SER A 263 16.69 20.23 -5.71
N GLY A 264 15.87 19.73 -4.77
CA GLY A 264 14.60 19.08 -5.09
C GLY A 264 14.59 17.56 -4.91
N THR A 265 13.41 16.99 -5.12
CA THR A 265 13.16 15.55 -5.11
C THR A 265 13.69 14.90 -6.37
N ALA A 266 14.25 13.70 -6.21
CA ALA A 266 14.85 12.97 -7.31
C ALA A 266 13.77 12.17 -8.03
N ILE A 267 13.75 12.26 -9.37
CA ILE A 267 12.94 11.41 -10.24
C ILE A 267 13.90 10.67 -11.15
N MET A 268 13.89 9.34 -11.14
CA MET A 268 14.84 8.56 -11.93
C MET A 268 14.66 8.83 -13.44
N VAL A 269 15.75 9.12 -14.15
CA VAL A 269 15.71 9.27 -15.61
C VAL A 269 15.52 7.89 -16.24
N GLU A 270 14.67 7.78 -17.24
CA GLU A 270 14.50 6.59 -18.07
C GLU A 270 15.84 6.14 -18.69
N GLY A 271 16.06 4.83 -18.81
CA GLY A 271 17.35 4.30 -19.23
C GLY A 271 17.66 2.91 -18.68
N GLN A 272 18.69 2.28 -19.27
CA GLN A 272 19.30 1.07 -18.74
C GLN A 272 20.50 1.41 -17.85
N TYR A 273 20.51 0.86 -16.64
CA TYR A 273 21.53 1.07 -15.62
C TYR A 273 22.21 -0.27 -15.26
N PRO A 274 23.33 -0.62 -15.92
CA PRO A 274 23.97 -1.91 -15.74
C PRO A 274 24.64 -2.07 -14.37
N SER A 275 24.30 -3.16 -13.67
CA SER A 275 24.83 -3.52 -12.34
C SER A 275 24.74 -2.36 -11.34
N SER A 276 23.63 -1.61 -11.35
CA SER A 276 23.45 -0.43 -10.50
C SER A 276 22.75 -0.72 -9.18
N TYR A 277 22.26 -1.94 -8.98
CA TYR A 277 21.59 -2.39 -7.76
C TYR A 277 22.27 -3.62 -7.17
N GLN A 278 22.14 -3.79 -5.86
CA GLN A 278 22.55 -5.00 -5.12
C GLN A 278 21.61 -5.25 -3.96
N ILE A 279 21.59 -6.45 -3.39
CA ILE A 279 20.85 -6.71 -2.15
C ILE A 279 21.49 -5.93 -0.99
N GLY A 280 20.67 -5.22 -0.21
CA GLY A 280 21.10 -4.43 0.94
C GLY A 280 19.94 -3.88 1.76
N LEU A 281 20.21 -3.08 2.79
CA LEU A 281 19.17 -2.61 3.71
C LEU A 281 18.60 -1.23 3.34
N HIS A 282 17.28 -1.16 3.10
CA HIS A 282 16.58 0.13 2.96
C HIS A 282 16.47 0.80 4.33
N LYS A 283 17.09 1.99 4.48
CA LYS A 283 17.13 2.77 5.73
C LYS A 283 17.66 1.97 6.93
N GLY A 284 18.47 0.93 6.70
CA GLY A 284 19.00 0.04 7.74
C GLY A 284 17.95 -0.86 8.42
N LYS A 285 16.75 -1.01 7.85
CA LYS A 285 15.62 -1.68 8.53
C LYS A 285 15.25 -3.04 7.95
N TYR A 286 15.24 -3.17 6.63
CA TYR A 286 14.81 -4.39 5.95
C TYR A 286 15.50 -4.52 4.60
N GLU A 287 15.61 -5.75 4.11
CA GLU A 287 16.28 -6.06 2.86
C GLU A 287 15.54 -5.52 1.63
N SER A 288 16.29 -5.03 0.67
CA SER A 288 15.82 -4.36 -0.54
C SER A 288 16.91 -4.38 -1.62
N LEU A 289 16.60 -3.93 -2.83
CA LEU A 289 17.64 -3.64 -3.81
C LEU A 289 18.10 -2.19 -3.62
N VAL A 290 19.34 -2.01 -3.20
CA VAL A 290 19.92 -0.70 -2.93
C VAL A 290 20.79 -0.25 -4.08
N GLN A 291 20.78 1.06 -4.35
CA GLN A 291 21.65 1.65 -5.35
C GLN A 291 23.13 1.43 -4.98
N CYS A 292 23.92 0.84 -5.90
CA CYS A 292 25.36 0.61 -5.72
C CYS A 292 26.24 1.27 -6.81
N LYS A 293 25.65 1.85 -7.86
CA LYS A 293 26.35 2.71 -8.83
C LYS A 293 25.63 4.02 -9.09
N PRO A 294 26.34 5.06 -9.58
CA PRO A 294 25.70 6.31 -9.99
C PRO A 294 24.66 6.11 -11.09
N ILE A 295 23.45 6.67 -10.88
CA ILE A 295 22.36 6.71 -11.86
C ILE A 295 22.05 8.18 -12.21
N LYS A 296 21.16 8.42 -13.17
CA LYS A 296 20.68 9.76 -13.51
C LYS A 296 19.32 10.01 -12.86
N ALA A 297 19.12 11.23 -12.36
CA ALA A 297 17.83 11.67 -11.84
C ALA A 297 17.57 13.14 -12.24
N TYR A 298 16.33 13.42 -12.62
CA TYR A 298 15.79 14.79 -12.67
C TYR A 298 15.70 15.35 -11.24
N ARG A 299 15.62 16.67 -11.14
CA ARG A 299 15.51 17.38 -9.87
C ARG A 299 14.32 18.33 -9.90
N ASP A 300 13.31 17.95 -9.14
CA ASP A 300 12.03 18.63 -9.04
C ASP A 300 11.97 19.42 -7.72
N ASN A 301 11.86 20.75 -7.79
CA ASN A 301 11.99 21.64 -6.63
C ASN A 301 10.98 22.77 -6.59
N ASP A 302 9.97 22.75 -7.45
CA ASP A 302 8.95 23.79 -7.52
C ASP A 302 7.88 23.61 -6.43
N LYS A 303 7.80 22.39 -5.86
CA LYS A 303 6.98 21.95 -4.72
C LYS A 303 5.49 21.93 -5.04
N ASP A 304 5.14 21.40 -6.20
CA ASP A 304 3.76 21.07 -6.52
C ASP A 304 3.51 19.54 -6.52
N GLU A 305 2.40 19.09 -7.09
CA GLU A 305 2.02 17.66 -7.15
C GLU A 305 2.33 17.03 -8.52
N ILE A 306 2.95 17.79 -9.42
CA ILE A 306 3.25 17.43 -10.81
C ILE A 306 4.74 17.11 -10.92
N LEU A 307 5.06 16.05 -11.65
CA LEU A 307 6.44 15.62 -11.84
C LEU A 307 7.16 16.47 -12.90
N ASP A 308 8.14 17.26 -12.47
CA ASP A 308 8.96 18.08 -13.37
C ASP A 308 10.24 17.36 -13.84
N MET A 309 10.17 16.75 -15.02
CA MET A 309 11.27 16.02 -15.65
C MET A 309 12.05 16.87 -16.68
N MET A 310 12.54 18.04 -16.26
CA MET A 310 13.26 18.97 -17.14
C MET A 310 14.71 18.50 -17.42
N PRO A 311 15.17 18.37 -18.69
CA PRO A 311 16.49 17.82 -19.01
C PRO A 311 17.70 18.57 -18.45
N ASP A 312 17.60 19.88 -18.25
CA ASP A 312 18.64 20.72 -17.66
C ASP A 312 18.80 20.52 -16.14
N THR A 313 17.83 19.86 -15.50
CA THR A 313 17.88 19.49 -14.07
C THR A 313 18.59 18.15 -13.82
N ILE A 314 18.94 17.40 -14.88
CA ILE A 314 19.50 16.05 -14.75
C ILE A 314 20.83 16.08 -14.00
N GLN A 315 20.90 15.31 -12.93
CA GLN A 315 22.12 15.03 -12.19
C GLN A 315 22.49 13.55 -12.29
N LYS A 316 23.80 13.24 -12.22
CA LYS A 316 24.30 11.87 -12.09
C LYS A 316 24.98 11.67 -10.75
N GLY A 317 24.58 10.66 -9.99
CA GLY A 317 25.16 10.43 -8.67
C GLY A 317 24.49 9.32 -7.87
N PHE A 318 24.83 9.27 -6.58
CA PHE A 318 24.17 8.44 -5.59
C PHE A 318 23.05 9.25 -4.95
N PHE A 319 21.81 8.82 -5.15
CA PHE A 319 20.61 9.49 -4.64
C PHE A 319 19.87 8.63 -3.62
N GLY A 320 20.22 7.34 -3.51
CA GLY A 320 19.52 6.39 -2.64
C GLY A 320 18.16 5.98 -3.18
N LEU A 321 17.99 5.97 -4.51
CA LEU A 321 16.78 5.46 -5.16
C LEU A 321 16.84 3.95 -5.11
N ASN A 322 16.27 3.37 -4.06
CA ASN A 322 16.25 1.93 -3.85
C ASN A 322 14.98 1.32 -4.47
N ILE A 323 14.98 0.01 -4.75
CA ILE A 323 13.77 -0.75 -5.08
C ILE A 323 13.28 -1.44 -3.82
N HIS A 324 12.11 -1.10 -3.33
CA HIS A 324 11.59 -1.61 -2.05
C HIS A 324 10.06 -1.76 -2.03
N ARG A 325 9.53 -2.36 -0.97
CA ARG A 325 8.08 -2.43 -0.72
C ARG A 325 7.53 -1.16 -0.09
N ALA A 326 6.26 -0.86 -0.37
CA ALA A 326 5.54 0.24 0.26
C ALA A 326 5.36 0.03 1.77
N SER A 327 4.65 -1.04 2.16
CA SER A 327 4.35 -1.35 3.55
C SER A 327 4.98 -2.69 3.96
N ALA A 328 5.04 -2.94 5.28
CA ALA A 328 5.53 -4.20 5.80
C ALA A 328 4.50 -5.34 5.74
N ASP A 329 3.22 -4.99 5.77
CA ASP A 329 2.17 -5.93 6.16
C ASP A 329 1.05 -6.07 5.12
N GLN A 330 0.78 -5.03 4.34
CA GLN A 330 -0.33 -5.02 3.39
C GLN A 330 -0.02 -4.21 2.13
N ARG A 331 -0.78 -4.44 1.05
CA ARG A 331 -0.70 -3.64 -0.17
C ARG A 331 -1.00 -2.18 0.12
N SER A 332 -0.20 -1.29 -0.44
CA SER A 332 -0.47 0.14 -0.43
C SER A 332 -1.14 0.57 -1.72
N ILE A 333 -2.19 1.39 -1.62
CA ILE A 333 -2.92 1.94 -2.78
C ILE A 333 -2.53 3.40 -3.09
N ARG A 334 -1.67 4.02 -2.26
CA ARG A 334 -1.17 5.38 -2.44
C ARG A 334 0.30 5.47 -2.02
N VAL A 335 1.12 6.20 -2.78
CA VAL A 335 2.57 6.26 -2.58
C VAL A 335 2.96 6.98 -1.29
N GLY A 336 2.28 8.09 -0.94
CA GLY A 336 2.49 8.81 0.32
C GLY A 336 3.97 9.09 0.65
N LYS A 337 4.46 8.55 1.78
CA LYS A 337 5.87 8.69 2.21
C LYS A 337 6.75 7.50 1.85
N TRP A 338 6.27 6.61 0.98
CA TRP A 338 7.02 5.41 0.63
C TRP A 338 8.15 5.72 -0.34
N SER A 339 7.97 6.67 -1.26
CA SER A 339 8.98 7.02 -2.27
C SER A 339 9.41 8.48 -2.18
N ALA A 340 10.71 8.72 -1.96
CA ALA A 340 11.35 10.03 -2.22
C ALA A 340 12.07 10.03 -3.59
N GLY A 341 11.57 9.23 -4.54
CA GLY A 341 12.22 8.87 -5.80
C GLY A 341 12.66 7.39 -5.89
N CYS A 342 12.31 6.57 -4.90
CA CYS A 342 12.55 5.13 -4.92
C CYS A 342 11.58 4.43 -5.90
N GLN A 343 11.93 3.22 -6.31
CA GLN A 343 11.02 2.35 -7.07
C GLN A 343 10.28 1.48 -6.06
N VAL A 344 8.97 1.64 -5.91
CA VAL A 344 8.25 1.04 -4.79
C VAL A 344 7.18 0.08 -5.27
N VAL A 345 7.29 -1.19 -4.88
CA VAL A 345 6.27 -2.21 -5.13
C VAL A 345 5.13 -2.04 -4.12
N ALA A 346 3.89 -2.01 -4.63
CA ALA A 346 2.69 -1.74 -3.83
C ALA A 346 2.45 -2.80 -2.75
N ASP A 347 2.62 -4.09 -3.11
CA ASP A 347 2.36 -5.23 -2.22
C ASP A 347 3.64 -5.82 -1.62
N PRO A 348 3.75 -5.95 -0.29
CA PRO A 348 4.90 -6.59 0.35
C PRO A 348 5.15 -8.04 -0.07
N ARG A 349 4.09 -8.78 -0.46
CA ARG A 349 4.19 -10.19 -0.87
C ARG A 349 4.80 -10.30 -2.27
N ASP A 350 4.44 -9.39 -3.15
CA ASP A 350 5.02 -9.30 -4.49
C ASP A 350 6.48 -8.89 -4.41
N PHE A 351 6.80 -7.93 -3.53
CA PHE A 351 8.18 -7.57 -3.26
C PHE A 351 8.99 -8.74 -2.67
N ALA A 352 8.41 -9.56 -1.79
CA ALA A 352 9.08 -10.74 -1.26
C ALA A 352 9.45 -11.73 -2.37
N ARG A 353 8.54 -11.96 -3.33
CA ARG A 353 8.81 -12.80 -4.52
C ARG A 353 9.96 -12.24 -5.36
N LEU A 354 9.98 -10.93 -5.61
CA LEU A 354 11.10 -10.28 -6.30
C LEU A 354 12.44 -10.52 -5.57
N MET A 355 12.46 -10.37 -4.25
CA MET A 355 13.67 -10.59 -3.46
C MET A 355 14.13 -12.05 -3.49
N ASP A 356 13.21 -13.02 -3.46
CA ASP A 356 13.54 -14.45 -3.59
C ASP A 356 14.18 -14.75 -4.96
N ILE A 357 13.63 -14.19 -6.05
CA ILE A 357 14.21 -14.29 -7.41
C ILE A 357 15.62 -13.67 -7.45
N CYS A 358 15.81 -12.50 -6.83
CA CYS A 358 17.10 -11.82 -6.80
C CYS A 358 18.17 -12.63 -6.04
N ARG A 359 17.81 -13.32 -4.95
CA ARG A 359 18.76 -14.18 -4.20
C ARG A 359 19.20 -15.38 -5.03
N LEU A 360 18.28 -16.02 -5.76
CA LEU A 360 18.63 -17.10 -6.69
C LEU A 360 19.57 -16.62 -7.79
N ALA A 361 19.29 -15.43 -8.35
CA ALA A 361 20.15 -14.82 -9.35
C ALA A 361 21.54 -14.45 -8.79
N GLU A 362 21.63 -13.95 -7.56
CA GLU A 362 22.92 -13.60 -6.93
C GLU A 362 23.86 -14.80 -6.81
N GLU A 363 23.34 -15.96 -6.43
CA GLU A 363 24.11 -17.21 -6.34
C GLU A 363 24.72 -17.62 -7.70
N VAL A 364 24.03 -17.29 -8.79
CA VAL A 364 24.39 -17.71 -10.14
C VAL A 364 25.29 -16.64 -10.81
N TRP A 365 24.84 -15.38 -10.82
CA TRP A 365 25.41 -14.30 -11.63
C TRP A 365 26.21 -13.26 -10.83
N GLY A 366 26.18 -13.35 -9.49
CA GLY A 366 26.86 -12.43 -8.59
C GLY A 366 25.96 -11.32 -8.05
N PRO A 367 26.51 -10.43 -7.20
CA PRO A 367 25.71 -9.64 -6.25
C PRO A 367 25.03 -8.40 -6.85
N THR A 368 25.16 -8.17 -8.15
CA THR A 368 24.72 -6.93 -8.77
C THR A 368 23.71 -7.18 -9.88
N PHE A 369 22.68 -6.33 -9.92
CA PHE A 369 21.59 -6.39 -10.87
C PHE A 369 21.56 -5.15 -11.75
N SER A 370 21.23 -5.35 -13.01
CA SER A 370 20.93 -4.28 -13.96
C SER A 370 19.46 -3.92 -13.88
N TYR A 371 19.14 -2.63 -13.93
CA TYR A 371 17.75 -2.15 -13.92
C TYR A 371 17.49 -1.26 -15.14
N THR A 372 16.35 -1.46 -15.79
CA THR A 372 15.93 -0.68 -16.96
C THR A 372 14.62 0.03 -16.66
N LEU A 373 14.60 1.36 -16.69
CA LEU A 373 13.38 2.13 -16.59
C LEU A 373 12.93 2.52 -18.00
N LEU A 374 11.73 2.08 -18.38
CA LEU A 374 11.06 2.37 -19.65
C LEU A 374 9.90 3.35 -19.41
N LEU A 375 9.57 4.14 -20.41
CA LEU A 375 8.32 4.91 -20.44
C LEU A 375 7.25 4.08 -21.15
N GLN A 376 5.99 4.18 -20.72
CA GLN A 376 4.87 3.47 -21.32
C GLN A 376 4.75 3.72 -22.83
N GLU A 377 5.04 4.95 -23.29
CA GLU A 377 5.04 5.29 -24.71
C GLU A 377 6.13 4.57 -25.54
N GLN A 378 7.19 4.09 -24.90
CA GLN A 378 8.28 3.33 -25.54
C GLN A 378 7.93 1.86 -25.73
N LEU A 379 6.80 1.40 -25.17
CA LEU A 379 6.33 0.01 -25.26
C LEU A 379 5.53 -0.29 -26.54
N ARG A 380 5.41 0.67 -27.46
CA ARG A 380 4.60 0.51 -28.68
C ARG A 380 5.24 -0.49 -29.64
N TYR A 381 4.40 -1.41 -30.11
CA TYR A 381 4.68 -2.25 -31.27
C TYR A 381 4.80 -1.35 -32.51
N GLU A 382 5.95 -1.37 -33.18
CA GLU A 382 5.93 -1.11 -34.61
C GLU A 382 5.36 -2.37 -35.27
N ALA A 383 4.25 -2.20 -35.99
CA ALA A 383 3.54 -3.26 -36.70
C ALA A 383 4.35 -3.82 -37.88
#